data_AF-A0A645F374-F1
#
_entry.id   AF-A0A645F374-F1
#
_cell.length_a   1.000
_cell.length_b   1.000
_cell.length_c   1.000
_cell.angle_alpha   90.00
_cell.angle_beta   90.00
_cell.angle_gamma   90.00
#
_symmetry.space_group_name_H-M   'P 1'
#
loop_
_entity.id
_entity.type
_entity.pdbx_description
1 polymer ?
#
loop_
_entity_poly.entity_id
_entity_poly.type
_entity_poly.pdbx_seq_one_letter_code
_entity_poly.pdbx_strand_id
1 'polypeptide(L)'
;MTAAQATIGPQYNLAIANAIANAIAGLFRAEAPVSAVKAKVNFTLATLPLEGEALTIGEESYVFTATPTLDNHIQIGIDAAATKATLLSVITDESAGYTVALGDGGIVVFSSKTAGASGNAIAVSDTLTAEGDGFDAASLSGGVDGTVANANQFFIDETALWIAYKPCTVSESFFKQIVTF
;
A
#
# COMPACT_ATOMS: atom_id res chain seq x y z
N MET A 1 -7.03 61.76 -31.57
CA MET A 1 -6.04 60.67 -31.42
C MET A 1 -6.78 59.35 -31.55
N THR A 2 -6.72 58.72 -32.72
CA THR A 2 -7.35 57.42 -32.96
C THR A 2 -6.39 56.34 -32.48
N ALA A 3 -6.77 55.57 -31.47
CA ALA A 3 -5.97 54.45 -31.00
C ALA A 3 -5.88 53.39 -32.12
N ALA A 4 -4.67 53.07 -32.56
CA ALA A 4 -4.45 51.99 -33.49
C ALA A 4 -4.85 50.67 -32.82
N GLN A 5 -5.90 50.00 -33.33
CA GLN A 5 -6.22 48.64 -32.92
C GLN A 5 -5.08 47.72 -33.37
N ALA A 6 -4.44 47.07 -32.40
CA ALA A 6 -3.45 46.04 -32.69
C ALA A 6 -4.16 44.83 -33.29
N THR A 7 -4.04 44.64 -34.60
CA THR A 7 -4.48 43.43 -35.28
C THR A 7 -3.58 42.27 -34.84
N ILE A 8 -4.11 41.37 -34.01
CA ILE A 8 -3.39 40.16 -33.60
C ILE A 8 -3.30 39.24 -34.83
N GLY A 9 -2.09 39.07 -35.37
CA GLY A 9 -1.84 38.28 -36.57
C GLY A 9 -2.09 36.77 -36.37
N PRO A 10 -2.32 36.01 -37.46
CA PRO A 10 -2.74 34.59 -37.42
C PRO A 10 -1.77 33.65 -36.71
N GLN A 11 -0.48 33.99 -36.60
CA GLN A 11 0.51 33.18 -35.87
C GLN A 11 0.30 33.17 -34.35
N TYR A 12 -0.21 34.28 -33.78
CA TYR A 12 -0.54 34.34 -32.35
C TYR A 12 -1.74 33.46 -32.00
N ASN A 13 -2.69 33.30 -32.92
CA ASN A 13 -3.86 32.44 -32.73
C ASN A 13 -3.48 30.95 -32.65
N LEU A 14 -2.49 30.51 -33.45
CA LEU A 14 -2.02 29.12 -33.41
C LEU A 14 -1.27 28.79 -32.11
N ALA A 15 -0.40 29.69 -31.63
CA ALA A 15 0.33 29.47 -30.40
C ALA A 15 -0.61 29.36 -29.18
N ILE A 16 -1.62 30.22 -29.11
CA ILE A 16 -2.64 30.18 -28.05
C ILE A 16 -3.46 28.89 -28.15
N ALA A 17 -3.92 28.50 -29.35
CA ALA A 17 -4.67 27.27 -29.54
C ALA A 17 -3.89 26.03 -29.09
N ASN A 18 -2.60 25.94 -29.44
CA ASN A 18 -1.73 24.86 -29.00
C ASN A 18 -1.54 24.84 -27.48
N ALA A 19 -1.36 26.01 -26.86
CA ALA A 19 -1.24 26.11 -25.41
C ALA A 19 -2.52 25.63 -24.70
N ILE A 20 -3.69 26.00 -25.21
CA ILE A 20 -4.99 25.55 -24.69
C ILE A 20 -5.16 24.04 -24.90
N ALA A 21 -4.86 23.51 -26.09
CA ALA A 21 -4.97 22.08 -26.37
C ALA A 21 -4.07 21.27 -25.44
N ASN A 22 -2.83 21.71 -25.20
CA ASN A 22 -1.91 21.06 -24.27
C ASN A 22 -2.40 21.13 -22.82
N ALA A 23 -2.96 22.27 -22.39
CA ALA A 23 -3.52 22.42 -21.05
C ALA A 23 -4.74 21.49 -20.84
N ILE A 24 -5.62 21.37 -21.84
CA ILE A 24 -6.78 20.47 -21.79
C ILE A 24 -6.33 19.00 -21.83
N ALA A 25 -5.38 18.65 -22.70
CA ALA A 25 -4.87 17.28 -22.80
C ALA A 25 -4.20 16.81 -21.50
N GLY A 26 -3.57 17.73 -20.73
CA GLY A 26 -3.05 17.40 -19.41
C GLY A 26 -4.12 17.18 -18.34
N LEU A 27 -5.33 17.72 -18.55
CA LEU A 27 -6.42 17.67 -17.57
C LEU A 27 -7.23 16.37 -17.65
N PHE A 28 -7.30 15.72 -18.82
CA PHE A 28 -8.08 14.50 -19.05
C PHE A 28 -7.17 13.32 -19.39
N ARG A 29 -7.38 12.18 -18.73
CA ARG A 29 -6.74 10.89 -19.06
C ARG A 29 -7.80 9.85 -19.40
N ALA A 30 -7.58 9.12 -20.49
CA ALA A 30 -8.50 8.09 -21.00
C ALA A 30 -8.16 6.71 -20.42
N GLU A 31 -8.23 6.58 -19.10
CA GLU A 31 -8.03 5.33 -18.37
C GLU A 31 -8.79 5.37 -17.03
N ALA A 32 -9.14 4.21 -16.49
CA ALA A 32 -9.58 4.11 -15.10
C ALA A 32 -8.38 4.32 -14.16
N PRO A 33 -8.51 5.15 -13.13
CA PRO A 33 -7.42 5.29 -12.16
C PRO A 33 -7.35 4.03 -11.28
N VAL A 34 -6.13 3.57 -11.01
CA VAL A 34 -5.85 2.47 -10.10
C VAL A 34 -5.59 3.03 -8.70
N SER A 35 -6.25 2.45 -7.69
CA SER A 35 -5.96 2.77 -6.29
C SER A 35 -4.78 1.96 -5.79
N ALA A 36 -3.87 2.60 -5.06
CA ALA A 36 -2.74 1.92 -4.45
C ALA A 36 -3.21 0.85 -3.45
N VAL A 37 -2.61 -0.34 -3.50
CA VAL A 37 -2.95 -1.46 -2.63
C VAL A 37 -1.73 -1.82 -1.79
N LYS A 38 -1.94 -2.11 -0.50
CA LYS A 38 -0.90 -2.58 0.42
C LYS A 38 -0.59 -4.05 0.15
N ALA A 39 0.70 -4.39 0.17
CA ALA A 39 1.15 -5.76 0.11
C ALA A 39 0.84 -6.47 1.44
N LYS A 40 0.56 -7.77 1.39
CA LYS A 40 0.21 -8.60 2.56
C LYS A 40 0.87 -9.97 2.51
N VAL A 41 1.00 -10.60 3.67
CA VAL A 41 1.33 -12.03 3.81
C VAL A 41 0.58 -12.59 5.01
N ASN A 42 0.21 -13.86 4.93
CA ASN A 42 -0.42 -14.55 6.04
C ASN A 42 0.62 -15.35 6.82
N PHE A 43 0.47 -15.34 8.12
CA PHE A 43 1.22 -16.16 9.05
C PHE A 43 0.26 -17.03 9.85
N THR A 44 0.49 -18.33 9.78
CA THR A 44 -0.30 -19.33 10.50
C THR A 44 0.49 -19.83 11.70
N LEU A 45 -0.21 -19.95 12.83
CA LEU A 45 0.31 -20.56 14.05
C LEU A 45 -0.82 -21.44 14.63
N ALA A 46 -0.84 -22.69 14.23
CA ALA A 46 -1.77 -23.73 14.66
C ALA A 46 -1.25 -24.46 15.91
N THR A 47 0.06 -24.57 16.08
CA THR A 47 0.68 -25.16 17.28
C THR A 47 1.46 -24.13 18.09
N LEU A 48 1.85 -24.48 19.31
CA LEU A 48 2.73 -23.61 20.10
C LEU A 48 4.16 -23.70 19.57
N PRO A 49 4.83 -22.56 19.33
CA PRO A 49 6.22 -22.57 18.92
C PRO A 49 7.11 -23.08 20.07
N LEU A 50 8.25 -23.64 19.73
CA LEU A 50 9.29 -24.03 20.67
C LEU A 50 10.12 -22.80 21.09
N GLU A 51 10.70 -22.88 22.29
CA GLU A 51 11.66 -21.89 22.79
C GLU A 51 12.79 -21.68 21.78
N GLY A 52 13.03 -20.44 21.38
CA GLY A 52 14.10 -20.05 20.47
C GLY A 52 13.75 -20.15 18.99
N GLU A 53 12.57 -20.65 18.61
CA GLU A 53 12.07 -20.46 17.25
C GLU A 53 11.84 -18.97 16.99
N ALA A 54 11.97 -18.56 15.73
CA ALA A 54 11.98 -17.16 15.36
C ALA A 54 11.18 -16.89 14.09
N LEU A 55 10.81 -15.62 13.92
CA LEU A 55 10.30 -15.06 12.68
C LEU A 55 11.05 -13.77 12.36
N THR A 56 11.19 -13.49 11.07
CA THR A 56 11.86 -12.29 10.56
C THR A 56 10.94 -11.60 9.57
N ILE A 57 10.75 -10.29 9.72
CA ILE A 57 10.01 -9.43 8.77
C ILE A 57 10.88 -8.24 8.40
N GLY A 58 11.23 -8.13 7.12
CA GLY A 58 12.22 -7.16 6.65
C GLY A 58 13.55 -7.39 7.35
N GLU A 59 13.99 -6.42 8.15
CA GLU A 59 15.25 -6.47 8.91
C GLU A 59 15.03 -6.81 10.41
N GLU A 60 13.78 -6.91 10.84
CA GLU A 60 13.41 -7.15 12.24
C GLU A 60 13.26 -8.65 12.50
N SER A 61 13.86 -9.15 13.59
CA SER A 61 13.78 -10.55 14.02
C SER A 61 13.14 -10.64 15.40
N TYR A 62 12.21 -11.58 15.55
CA TYR A 62 11.47 -11.83 16.77
C TYR A 62 11.65 -13.29 17.18
N VAL A 63 11.83 -13.52 18.48
CA VAL A 63 12.10 -14.85 19.04
C VAL A 63 10.99 -15.24 20.00
N PHE A 64 10.46 -16.44 19.83
CA PHE A 64 9.50 -17.02 20.76
C PHE A 64 10.22 -17.51 22.03
N THR A 65 9.80 -17.00 23.18
CA THR A 65 10.37 -17.38 24.49
C THR A 65 9.29 -17.59 25.54
N ALA A 66 9.52 -18.46 26.52
CA ALA A 66 8.62 -18.69 27.64
C ALA A 66 8.61 -17.50 28.60
N THR A 67 9.73 -16.78 28.68
CA THR A 67 9.89 -15.55 29.47
C THR A 67 10.57 -14.49 28.62
N PRO A 68 9.86 -13.44 28.18
CA PRO A 68 10.46 -12.38 27.37
C PRO A 68 11.44 -11.56 28.22
N THR A 69 12.59 -11.23 27.63
CA THR A 69 13.65 -10.45 28.28
C THR A 69 14.12 -9.27 27.43
N LEU A 70 13.75 -9.25 26.15
CA LEU A 70 14.00 -8.21 25.17
C LEU A 70 12.67 -7.78 24.53
N ASP A 71 12.65 -6.58 23.95
CA ASP A 71 11.44 -6.02 23.32
C ASP A 71 10.95 -6.84 22.12
N ASN A 72 11.84 -7.56 21.44
CA ASN A 72 11.52 -8.42 20.31
C ASN A 72 11.25 -9.88 20.71
N HIS A 73 11.16 -10.19 22.01
CA HIS A 73 10.75 -11.51 22.46
C HIS A 73 9.23 -11.62 22.49
N ILE A 74 8.71 -12.67 21.87
CA ILE A 74 7.28 -13.00 21.87
C ILE A 74 7.06 -14.06 22.94
N GLN A 75 6.28 -13.74 23.97
CA GLN A 75 5.94 -14.72 25.00
C GLN A 75 5.09 -15.86 24.42
N ILE A 76 5.54 -17.10 24.62
CA ILE A 76 4.77 -18.31 24.32
C ILE A 76 3.63 -18.41 25.33
N GLY A 77 2.39 -18.38 24.83
CA GLY A 77 1.18 -18.48 25.63
C GLY A 77 0.81 -19.91 26.00
N ILE A 78 -0.29 -20.04 26.76
CA ILE A 78 -0.93 -21.33 27.10
C ILE A 78 -1.46 -22.06 25.85
N ASP A 79 -1.85 -21.30 24.82
CA ASP A 79 -2.32 -21.80 23.53
C ASP A 79 -1.88 -20.87 22.39
N ALA A 80 -2.10 -21.30 21.15
CA ALA A 80 -1.71 -20.53 19.97
C ALA A 80 -2.43 -19.16 19.89
N ALA A 81 -3.66 -19.04 20.42
CA ALA A 81 -4.38 -17.77 20.42
C ALA A 81 -3.71 -16.75 21.37
N ALA A 82 -3.30 -17.18 22.55
CA ALA A 82 -2.54 -16.37 23.50
C ALA A 82 -1.17 -15.96 22.91
N THR A 83 -0.45 -16.87 22.25
CA THR A 83 0.83 -16.53 21.59
C THR A 83 0.63 -15.50 20.48
N LYS A 84 -0.42 -15.63 19.65
CA LYS A 84 -0.77 -14.62 18.63
C LYS A 84 -1.08 -13.27 19.25
N ALA A 85 -1.81 -13.24 20.36
CA ALA A 85 -2.11 -11.98 21.07
C ALA A 85 -0.82 -11.29 21.54
N THR A 86 0.15 -12.05 22.07
CA THR A 86 1.46 -11.51 22.42
C THR A 86 2.22 -11.00 21.19
N LEU A 87 2.26 -11.77 20.09
CA LEU A 87 2.87 -11.37 18.83
C LEU A 87 2.35 -10.01 18.35
N LEU A 88 1.02 -9.83 18.35
CA LEU A 88 0.38 -8.56 17.98
C LEU A 88 0.76 -7.40 18.92
N SER A 89 1.02 -7.68 20.20
CA SER A 89 1.41 -6.64 21.16
C SER A 89 2.88 -6.23 21.05
N VAL A 90 3.75 -7.18 20.66
CA VAL A 90 5.19 -6.98 20.48
C VAL A 90 5.47 -6.24 19.17
N ILE A 91 4.76 -6.62 18.11
CA ILE A 91 4.84 -5.96 16.81
C ILE A 91 3.90 -4.75 16.84
N THR A 92 4.45 -3.63 17.29
CA THR A 92 3.70 -2.38 17.42
C THR A 92 3.64 -1.60 16.09
N ASP A 93 2.82 -0.56 16.07
CA ASP A 93 2.78 0.42 14.97
C ASP A 93 4.11 1.19 14.79
N GLU A 94 5.16 0.93 15.57
CA GLU A 94 6.48 1.54 15.40
C GLU A 94 7.39 0.77 14.41
N SER A 95 7.07 -0.49 14.06
CA SER A 95 7.88 -1.28 13.10
C SER A 95 8.06 -0.56 11.76
N ALA A 96 9.27 -0.52 11.22
CA ALA A 96 9.61 0.49 10.21
C ALA A 96 8.84 0.37 8.87
N GLY A 97 8.32 -0.82 8.52
CA GLY A 97 7.77 -1.09 7.18
C GLY A 97 6.39 -1.74 7.12
N TYR A 98 5.84 -2.21 8.22
CA TYR A 98 4.65 -3.07 8.21
C TYR A 98 3.79 -2.91 9.46
N THR A 99 2.56 -3.42 9.39
CA THR A 99 1.60 -3.52 10.48
C THR A 99 1.10 -4.95 10.59
N VAL A 100 0.71 -5.38 11.78
CA VAL A 100 0.14 -6.72 12.01
C VAL A 100 -1.29 -6.62 12.51
N ALA A 101 -2.15 -7.55 12.09
CA ALA A 101 -3.51 -7.67 12.60
C ALA A 101 -3.97 -9.14 12.59
N LEU A 102 -5.02 -9.44 13.35
CA LEU A 102 -5.68 -10.74 13.28
C LEU A 102 -6.73 -10.72 12.15
N GLY A 103 -6.59 -11.64 11.20
CA GLY A 103 -7.56 -11.89 10.14
C GLY A 103 -8.57 -12.99 10.50
N ASP A 104 -9.39 -13.34 9.53
CA ASP A 104 -10.37 -14.42 9.66
C ASP A 104 -9.70 -15.77 9.94
N GLY A 105 -10.38 -16.63 10.69
CA GLY A 105 -9.84 -17.94 11.06
C GLY A 105 -8.64 -17.89 12.02
N GLY A 106 -8.31 -16.72 12.59
CA GLY A 106 -7.17 -16.56 13.49
C GLY A 106 -5.82 -16.56 12.78
N ILE A 107 -5.80 -16.27 11.48
CA ILE A 107 -4.58 -16.04 10.70
C ILE A 107 -4.02 -14.67 11.10
N VAL A 108 -2.70 -14.57 11.29
CA VAL A 108 -2.04 -13.28 11.51
C VAL A 108 -1.69 -12.69 10.16
N VAL A 109 -2.14 -11.47 9.88
CA VAL A 109 -1.94 -10.81 8.59
C VAL A 109 -0.95 -9.68 8.77
N PHE A 110 0.19 -9.80 8.10
CA PHE A 110 1.17 -8.72 7.99
C PHE A 110 0.83 -7.90 6.75
N SER A 111 0.83 -6.57 6.86
CA SER A 111 0.56 -5.65 5.76
C SER A 111 1.63 -4.59 5.68
N SER A 112 2.06 -4.19 4.48
CA SER A 112 2.99 -3.07 4.32
C SER A 112 2.35 -1.77 4.83
N LYS A 113 3.15 -0.92 5.48
CA LYS A 113 2.67 0.41 5.92
C LYS A 113 2.34 1.30 4.72
N THR A 114 3.20 1.24 3.72
CA THR A 114 3.09 1.98 2.47
C THR A 114 2.41 1.11 1.41
N ALA A 115 1.38 1.63 0.75
CA ALA A 115 0.78 0.95 -0.40
C ALA A 115 1.69 1.05 -1.64
N GLY A 116 1.48 0.18 -2.62
CA GLY A 116 2.32 0.11 -3.82
C GLY A 116 3.10 -1.19 -3.94
N ALA A 117 3.70 -1.38 -5.11
CA ALA A 117 4.50 -2.55 -5.44
C ALA A 117 5.79 -2.63 -4.62
N SER A 118 6.28 -1.51 -4.09
CA SER A 118 7.44 -1.46 -3.20
C SER A 118 7.25 -2.28 -1.91
N GLY A 119 6.01 -2.38 -1.41
CA GLY A 119 5.68 -3.20 -0.24
C GLY A 119 5.94 -4.70 -0.46
N ASN A 120 5.98 -5.16 -1.71
CA ASN A 120 6.25 -6.56 -2.05
C ASN A 120 7.73 -6.95 -1.80
N ALA A 121 8.62 -5.97 -1.62
CA ALA A 121 10.04 -6.22 -1.36
C ALA A 121 10.35 -6.57 0.11
N ILE A 122 9.36 -6.47 1.01
CA ILE A 122 9.52 -6.82 2.42
C ILE A 122 9.55 -8.35 2.52
N ALA A 123 10.74 -8.90 2.70
CA ALA A 123 10.96 -10.33 2.89
C ALA A 123 10.42 -10.81 4.24
N VAL A 124 9.97 -12.06 4.29
CA VAL A 124 9.60 -12.74 5.54
C VAL A 124 10.20 -14.14 5.58
N SER A 125 10.48 -14.62 6.77
CA SER A 125 10.93 -15.99 7.02
C SER A 125 10.64 -16.40 8.44
N ASP A 126 10.59 -17.69 8.71
CA ASP A 126 10.49 -18.23 10.06
C ASP A 126 11.33 -19.50 10.20
N THR A 127 11.50 -19.95 11.44
CA THR A 127 12.18 -21.20 11.76
C THR A 127 11.23 -22.21 12.42
N LEU A 128 9.92 -22.07 12.21
CA LEU A 128 8.93 -22.94 12.83
C LEU A 128 9.02 -24.33 12.23
N THR A 129 8.96 -25.34 13.10
CA THR A 129 9.14 -26.75 12.70
C THR A 129 7.83 -27.52 12.59
N ALA A 130 6.74 -27.00 13.16
CA ALA A 130 5.44 -27.63 13.10
C ALA A 130 4.79 -27.51 11.72
N GLU A 131 4.19 -28.60 11.23
CA GLU A 131 3.53 -28.63 9.92
C GLU A 131 2.31 -27.69 9.89
N GLY A 132 2.28 -26.80 8.88
CA GLY A 132 1.20 -25.83 8.70
C GLY A 132 1.40 -24.50 9.43
N ASP A 133 2.47 -24.37 10.21
CA ASP A 133 2.87 -23.11 10.82
C ASP A 133 3.84 -22.34 9.90
N GLY A 134 3.90 -21.02 10.05
CA GLY A 134 4.80 -20.15 9.29
C GLY A 134 4.11 -19.26 8.27
N PHE A 135 4.93 -18.60 7.45
CA PHE A 135 4.47 -17.72 6.37
C PHE A 135 4.03 -18.50 5.12
N ASP A 136 2.97 -18.05 4.47
CA ASP A 136 2.49 -18.63 3.19
C ASP A 136 3.28 -18.17 1.96
N ALA A 137 4.20 -17.21 2.12
CA ALA A 137 5.09 -16.72 1.09
C ALA A 137 6.42 -16.22 1.69
N ALA A 138 7.46 -16.08 0.86
CA ALA A 138 8.78 -15.58 1.27
C ALA A 138 8.87 -14.04 1.36
N SER A 139 7.80 -13.33 0.97
CA SER A 139 7.69 -11.88 1.05
C SER A 139 6.23 -11.47 1.13
N LEU A 140 5.98 -10.21 1.48
CA LEU A 140 4.67 -9.62 1.26
C LEU A 140 4.34 -9.62 -0.25
N SER A 141 3.07 -9.73 -0.60
CA SER A 141 2.59 -9.81 -1.98
C SER A 141 1.26 -9.07 -2.19
N GLY A 142 0.88 -8.86 -3.46
CA GLY A 142 -0.39 -8.21 -3.81
C GLY A 142 -0.38 -6.67 -3.70
N GLY A 143 0.76 -6.05 -3.39
CA GLY A 143 0.91 -4.59 -3.47
C GLY A 143 0.85 -4.11 -4.92
N VAL A 144 0.06 -3.06 -5.17
CA VAL A 144 -0.18 -2.48 -6.50
C VAL A 144 0.01 -0.98 -6.43
N ASP A 145 0.77 -0.41 -7.37
CA ASP A 145 0.98 1.03 -7.47
C ASP A 145 -0.30 1.76 -7.87
N GLY A 146 -0.58 2.86 -7.18
CA GLY A 146 -1.64 3.78 -7.57
C GLY A 146 -1.29 4.58 -8.82
N THR A 147 -2.30 4.99 -9.57
CA THR A 147 -2.12 5.92 -10.69
C THR A 147 -1.66 7.29 -10.17
N VAL A 148 -0.51 7.76 -10.62
CA VAL A 148 -0.02 9.12 -10.30
C VAL A 148 -0.89 10.16 -11.00
N ALA A 149 -1.32 11.18 -10.26
CA ALA A 149 -2.20 12.22 -10.76
C ALA A 149 -1.98 13.56 -10.05
N ASN A 150 -2.20 14.65 -10.77
CA ASN A 150 -2.25 15.98 -10.14
C ASN A 150 -3.64 16.22 -9.54
N ALA A 151 -3.73 17.16 -8.59
CA ALA A 151 -5.03 17.62 -8.10
C ALA A 151 -5.88 18.19 -9.25
N ASN A 152 -7.18 17.88 -9.22
CA ASN A 152 -8.21 18.21 -10.20
C ASN A 152 -8.04 17.57 -11.59
N GLN A 153 -7.16 16.57 -11.75
CA GLN A 153 -7.07 15.80 -12.99
C GLN A 153 -8.28 14.85 -13.11
N PHE A 154 -8.87 14.80 -14.30
CA PHE A 154 -9.99 13.95 -14.63
C PHE A 154 -9.52 12.67 -15.34
N PHE A 155 -10.19 11.58 -15.01
CA PHE A 155 -9.97 10.27 -15.59
C PHE A 155 -11.29 9.76 -16.13
N ILE A 156 -11.30 9.19 -17.32
CA ILE A 156 -12.50 8.67 -17.97
C ILE A 156 -12.19 7.34 -18.64
N ASP A 157 -13.08 6.38 -18.49
CA ASP A 157 -13.09 5.15 -19.26
C ASP A 157 -14.50 4.89 -19.82
N GLU A 158 -14.76 3.67 -20.30
CA GLU A 158 -16.06 3.28 -20.85
C GLU A 158 -17.19 3.22 -19.80
N THR A 159 -16.86 3.23 -18.50
CA THR A 159 -17.79 2.94 -17.40
C THR A 159 -18.05 4.14 -16.51
N ALA A 160 -17.09 5.07 -16.35
CA ALA A 160 -17.23 6.18 -15.42
C ALA A 160 -16.27 7.36 -15.68
N LEU A 161 -16.55 8.46 -14.97
CA LEU A 161 -15.69 9.63 -14.85
C LEU A 161 -15.24 9.76 -13.39
N TRP A 162 -13.94 9.97 -13.18
CA TRP A 162 -13.32 10.22 -11.89
C TRP A 162 -12.57 11.56 -11.87
N ILE A 163 -12.34 12.07 -10.66
CA ILE A 163 -11.45 13.20 -10.39
C ILE A 163 -10.45 12.85 -9.29
N ALA A 164 -9.18 13.21 -9.48
CA ALA A 164 -8.20 13.25 -8.40
C ALA A 164 -8.42 14.53 -7.59
N TYR A 165 -9.03 14.44 -6.41
CA TYR A 165 -9.34 15.66 -5.62
C TYR A 165 -8.14 16.19 -4.82
N LYS A 166 -7.01 15.47 -4.84
CA LYS A 166 -5.68 15.82 -4.31
C LYS A 166 -4.61 15.18 -5.22
N PRO A 167 -3.32 15.55 -5.10
CA PRO A 167 -2.25 14.86 -5.81
C PRO A 167 -2.17 13.38 -5.38
N CYS A 168 -2.14 12.46 -6.35
CA CYS A 168 -1.96 11.03 -6.13
C CYS A 168 -0.50 10.65 -6.40
N THR A 169 -0.01 9.68 -5.64
CA THR A 169 1.31 9.06 -5.82
C THR A 169 1.15 7.56 -6.08
N VAL A 170 2.25 6.84 -6.27
CA VAL A 170 2.22 5.36 -6.36
C VAL A 170 1.73 4.71 -5.06
N SER A 171 1.79 5.41 -3.93
CA SER A 171 1.44 4.88 -2.61
C SER A 171 0.19 5.50 -1.98
N GLU A 172 -0.36 6.56 -2.58
CA GLU A 172 -1.53 7.26 -2.07
C GLU A 172 -2.48 7.62 -3.21
N SER A 173 -3.75 7.28 -3.07
CA SER A 173 -4.77 7.50 -4.10
C SER A 173 -5.93 8.31 -3.55
N PHE A 174 -6.26 9.41 -4.23
CA PHE A 174 -7.31 10.35 -3.86
C PHE A 174 -8.29 10.54 -5.02
N PHE A 175 -8.77 9.44 -5.59
CA PHE A 175 -9.77 9.44 -6.66
C PHE A 175 -11.18 9.45 -6.09
N LYS A 176 -12.07 10.21 -6.73
CA LYS A 176 -13.51 10.17 -6.47
C LYS A 176 -14.24 9.95 -7.78
N GLN A 177 -15.08 8.93 -7.82
CA GLN A 177 -16.00 8.70 -8.94
C GLN A 177 -17.11 9.75 -8.91
N ILE A 178 -17.35 10.36 -10.06
CA ILE A 178 -18.33 11.44 -10.23
C ILE A 178 -19.63 10.90 -10.84
N VAL A 179 -19.52 10.09 -11.88
CA VAL A 179 -20.66 9.52 -12.61
C VAL A 179 -20.28 8.18 -13.23
N THR A 180 -21.28 7.31 -13.39
CA THR A 180 -21.24 6.07 -14.19
C THR A 180 -22.06 6.24 -15.46
N PHE A 181 -21.61 5.66 -16.56
CA PHE A 181 -22.32 5.70 -17.85
C PHE A 181 -23.16 4.44 -18.08
#